data_AF-A0A494TMG6-F1
#
_entry.id   AF-A0A494TMG6-F1
#
_cell.length_a   1.000
_cell.length_b   1.000
_cell.length_c   1.000
_cell.angle_alpha   90.00
_cell.angle_beta   90.00
_cell.angle_gamma   90.00
#
_symmetry.space_group_name_H-M   'P 1'
#
loop_
_entity.id
_entity.type
_entity.pdbx_description
1 polymer ?
#
loop_
_entity_poly.entity_id
_entity_poly.type
_entity_poly.pdbx_seq_one_letter_code
_entity_poly.pdbx_strand_id
1 'polypeptide(L)'
;MVTTESPLLPLAAGALRAFISRSFSQHAPMKMTTEGDLIAVAPLLPAKPSLRMVLRAATTADHEAVDSEFGRFDLTLRLSYTQFLMAHARVLGVLEGAVAGIWSPWRARFPLLKADLAELGVTVSEGKPLPTRSTAAQWGALYVLEGSRLGGGILAGRVGPELPKRYLSATHEAGSWRKFADALEQAGGSESDSWRADAIGGAKLAFARFTQSATETR
;
A
#
# COMPACT_ATOMS: atom_id res chain seq x y z
N MET A 1 -26.31 33.24 -22.71
CA MET A 1 -26.08 32.67 -21.37
C MET A 1 -27.04 31.51 -21.16
N VAL A 2 -26.61 30.28 -21.42
CA VAL A 2 -27.10 29.07 -20.75
C VAL A 2 -25.92 28.11 -20.76
N THR A 3 -25.37 27.85 -19.58
CA THR A 3 -24.29 26.90 -19.32
C THR A 3 -24.85 25.48 -19.36
N THR A 4 -24.38 24.66 -20.29
CA THR A 4 -24.59 23.21 -20.27
C THR A 4 -23.53 22.59 -19.37
N GLU A 5 -23.90 22.23 -18.14
CA GLU A 5 -23.09 21.36 -17.30
C GLU A 5 -23.16 19.93 -17.83
N SER A 6 -21.98 19.35 -18.06
CA SER A 6 -21.80 17.97 -18.49
C SER A 6 -21.56 17.11 -17.25
N PRO A 7 -22.34 16.04 -16.98
CA PRO A 7 -22.10 15.19 -15.82
C PRO A 7 -20.99 14.18 -16.16
N LEU A 8 -19.78 14.42 -15.66
CA LEU A 8 -18.73 13.39 -15.61
C LEU A 8 -19.11 12.37 -14.52
N LEU A 9 -19.51 11.18 -14.95
CA LEU A 9 -19.80 10.01 -14.10
C LEU A 9 -18.55 9.53 -13.33
N PRO A 10 -18.68 9.06 -12.08
CA PRO A 10 -17.57 8.56 -11.28
C PRO A 10 -17.26 7.09 -11.64
N LEU A 11 -16.46 6.87 -12.70
CA LEU A 11 -15.98 5.54 -13.09
C LEU A 11 -14.62 5.16 -12.47
N ALA A 12 -13.98 6.06 -11.70
CA ALA A 12 -12.58 5.93 -11.31
C ALA A 12 -12.29 5.05 -10.07
N ALA A 13 -13.25 4.88 -9.14
CA ALA A 13 -13.04 4.12 -7.89
C ALA A 13 -13.22 2.59 -8.04
N GLY A 14 -14.07 2.16 -8.99
CA GLY A 14 -14.40 0.74 -9.17
C GLY A 14 -13.26 -0.11 -9.78
N ALA A 15 -12.45 0.49 -10.66
CA ALA A 15 -11.41 -0.24 -11.39
C ALA A 15 -10.23 -0.69 -10.51
N LEU A 16 -9.88 0.09 -9.47
CA LEU A 16 -8.82 -0.25 -8.51
C LEU A 16 -9.25 -1.40 -7.57
N ARG A 17 -10.54 -1.41 -7.17
CA ARG A 17 -11.17 -2.51 -6.43
C ARG A 17 -11.14 -3.85 -7.19
N ALA A 18 -11.36 -3.82 -8.51
CA ALA A 18 -11.43 -5.03 -9.34
C ALA A 18 -10.07 -5.69 -9.60
N PHE A 19 -8.98 -4.91 -9.75
CA PHE A 19 -7.65 -5.44 -10.04
C PHE A 19 -7.02 -6.17 -8.84
N ILE A 20 -7.20 -5.63 -7.62
CA ILE A 20 -6.72 -6.27 -6.38
C ILE A 20 -7.56 -7.51 -6.03
N SER A 21 -8.84 -7.56 -6.43
CA SER A 21 -9.69 -8.74 -6.26
C SER A 21 -9.33 -9.88 -7.21
N ARG A 22 -8.98 -9.60 -8.48
CA ARG A 22 -8.69 -10.63 -9.51
C ARG A 22 -7.31 -11.27 -9.40
N SER A 23 -6.29 -10.59 -8.86
CA SER A 23 -4.93 -11.13 -8.76
C SER A 23 -4.75 -12.28 -7.75
N PHE A 24 -5.83 -12.76 -7.11
CA PHE A 24 -5.79 -13.82 -6.09
C PHE A 24 -6.75 -15.00 -6.34
N SER A 25 -7.46 -15.04 -7.47
CA SER A 25 -8.26 -16.22 -7.85
C SER A 25 -7.54 -17.07 -8.89
N GLN A 26 -6.61 -17.91 -8.43
CA GLN A 26 -6.25 -19.14 -9.15
C GLN A 26 -6.33 -20.30 -8.16
N HIS A 27 -7.54 -20.78 -7.90
CA HIS A 27 -7.76 -22.13 -7.41
C HIS A 27 -8.16 -22.98 -8.61
N ALA A 28 -7.29 -23.92 -8.99
CA ALA A 28 -7.64 -24.99 -9.91
C ALA A 28 -8.56 -26.00 -9.18
N PRO A 29 -9.59 -26.56 -9.83
CA PRO A 29 -10.44 -27.55 -9.19
C PRO A 29 -9.68 -28.87 -9.00
N MET A 30 -9.54 -29.30 -7.74
CA MET A 30 -9.03 -30.60 -7.35
C MET A 30 -10.05 -31.67 -7.72
N LYS A 31 -9.66 -32.65 -8.53
CA LYS A 31 -10.51 -33.81 -8.87
C LYS A 31 -10.69 -34.69 -7.63
N MET A 32 -11.93 -35.03 -7.31
CA MET A 32 -12.26 -36.08 -6.34
C MET A 32 -12.00 -37.45 -6.95
N THR A 33 -11.23 -38.27 -6.25
CA THR A 33 -11.27 -39.73 -6.36
C THR A 33 -11.62 -40.30 -4.99
N THR A 34 -12.54 -41.24 -5.00
CA THR A 34 -13.23 -41.87 -3.87
C THR A 34 -12.31 -42.78 -3.05
N GLU A 35 -12.69 -42.93 -1.76
CA GLU A 35 -12.76 -44.18 -0.99
C GLU A 35 -11.81 -44.34 0.23
N GLY A 36 -12.44 -44.51 1.41
CA GLY A 36 -11.98 -45.34 2.54
C GLY A 36 -10.90 -44.80 3.49
N ASP A 37 -11.31 -44.15 4.59
CA ASP A 37 -10.96 -44.54 5.98
C ASP A 37 -11.39 -43.47 6.99
N LEU A 38 -12.22 -43.86 7.96
CA LEU A 38 -12.68 -42.99 9.05
C LEU A 38 -11.59 -42.88 10.13
N ILE A 39 -10.61 -42.01 9.90
CA ILE A 39 -9.75 -41.49 10.99
C ILE A 39 -10.56 -40.43 11.73
N ALA A 40 -10.70 -40.58 13.04
CA ALA A 40 -11.24 -39.52 13.91
C ALA A 40 -10.31 -38.30 13.84
N VAL A 41 -10.62 -37.38 12.92
CA VAL A 41 -9.95 -36.08 12.82
C VAL A 41 -10.48 -35.26 13.99
N ALA A 42 -9.64 -35.09 15.03
CA ALA A 42 -9.91 -34.09 16.06
C ALA A 42 -10.25 -32.77 15.35
N PRO A 43 -11.29 -32.01 15.78
CA PRO A 43 -11.65 -30.78 15.09
C PRO A 43 -10.43 -29.87 15.11
N LEU A 44 -9.83 -29.68 13.93
CA LEU A 44 -8.77 -28.74 13.72
C LEU A 44 -9.35 -27.39 14.14
N LEU A 45 -8.92 -26.85 15.28
CA LEU A 45 -9.26 -25.48 15.66
C LEU A 45 -9.03 -24.61 14.43
N PRO A 46 -9.99 -23.76 14.03
CA PRO A 46 -9.86 -23.00 12.80
C PRO A 46 -8.53 -22.26 12.83
N ALA A 47 -7.70 -22.50 11.80
CA ALA A 47 -6.38 -21.89 11.72
C ALA A 47 -6.52 -20.37 11.90
N LYS A 48 -5.74 -19.80 12.82
CA LYS A 48 -5.74 -18.35 13.08
C LYS A 48 -5.55 -17.62 11.74
N PRO A 49 -6.35 -16.58 11.43
CA PRO A 49 -6.23 -15.89 10.15
C PRO A 49 -4.81 -15.34 9.96
N SER A 50 -4.35 -15.39 8.71
CA SER A 50 -3.04 -14.88 8.32
C SER A 50 -2.90 -13.41 8.72
N LEU A 51 -1.69 -12.98 9.10
CA LEU A 51 -1.44 -11.59 9.50
C LEU A 51 -1.83 -10.62 8.38
N ARG A 52 -1.55 -10.98 7.12
CA ARG A 52 -1.97 -10.18 5.95
C ARG A 52 -3.48 -10.02 5.87
N MET A 53 -4.26 -11.06 6.14
CA MET A 53 -5.72 -10.99 6.14
C MET A 53 -6.22 -10.09 7.27
N VAL A 54 -5.63 -10.21 8.45
CA VAL A 54 -5.94 -9.37 9.62
C VAL A 54 -5.66 -7.89 9.33
N LEU A 55 -4.47 -7.58 8.81
CA LEU A 55 -4.10 -6.20 8.44
C LEU A 55 -5.04 -5.64 7.38
N ARG A 56 -5.30 -6.38 6.30
CA ARG A 56 -6.23 -5.96 5.25
C ARG A 56 -7.62 -5.64 5.79
N ALA A 57 -8.18 -6.53 6.62
CA ALA A 57 -9.50 -6.32 7.21
C ALA A 57 -9.51 -5.10 8.13
N ALA A 58 -8.48 -4.94 8.97
CA ALA A 58 -8.39 -3.86 9.94
C ALA A 58 -8.15 -2.48 9.32
N THR A 59 -7.59 -2.40 8.10
CA THR A 59 -7.21 -1.14 7.44
C THR A 59 -7.99 -0.84 6.16
N THR A 60 -9.13 -1.51 5.92
CA THR A 60 -9.92 -1.28 4.70
C THR A 60 -10.42 0.16 4.60
N ALA A 61 -11.01 0.70 5.68
CA ALA A 61 -11.50 2.08 5.69
C ALA A 61 -10.36 3.12 5.57
N ASP A 62 -9.20 2.82 6.17
CA ASP A 62 -8.02 3.69 6.08
C ASP A 62 -7.48 3.77 4.64
N HIS A 63 -7.48 2.65 3.91
CA HIS A 63 -7.13 2.61 2.49
C HIS A 63 -8.12 3.41 1.64
N GLU A 64 -9.43 3.25 1.87
CA GLU A 64 -10.47 4.00 1.14
C GLU A 64 -10.35 5.52 1.38
N ALA A 65 -9.98 5.94 2.59
CA ALA A 65 -9.72 7.35 2.89
C ALA A 65 -8.51 7.90 2.12
N VAL A 66 -7.40 7.15 2.08
CA VAL A 66 -6.22 7.53 1.27
C VAL A 66 -6.58 7.63 -0.21
N ASP A 67 -7.28 6.63 -0.76
CA ASP A 67 -7.71 6.64 -2.17
C ASP A 67 -8.60 7.85 -2.49
N SER A 68 -9.53 8.19 -1.60
CA SER A 68 -10.40 9.37 -1.75
C SER A 68 -9.59 10.66 -1.79
N GLU A 69 -8.69 10.85 -0.82
CA GLU A 69 -7.90 12.08 -0.72
C GLU A 69 -6.88 12.25 -1.84
N PHE A 70 -6.27 11.15 -2.32
CA PHE A 70 -5.34 11.20 -3.45
C PHE A 70 -6.04 11.17 -4.81
N GLY A 71 -7.28 10.67 -4.87
CA GLY A 71 -8.07 10.60 -6.10
C GLY A 71 -8.44 11.96 -6.70
N ARG A 72 -8.30 13.05 -5.93
CA ARG A 72 -8.57 14.42 -6.39
C ARG A 72 -7.45 15.04 -7.23
N PHE A 73 -6.25 14.46 -7.23
CA PHE A 73 -5.13 14.97 -8.02
C PHE A 73 -5.25 14.51 -9.46
N ASP A 74 -5.13 15.46 -10.39
CA ASP A 74 -5.03 15.17 -11.81
C ASP A 74 -3.57 14.89 -12.17
N LEU A 75 -3.25 13.61 -12.38
CA LEU A 75 -1.88 13.17 -12.67
C LEU A 75 -1.41 13.54 -14.09
N THR A 76 -2.30 14.07 -14.93
CA THR A 76 -1.96 14.57 -16.27
C THR A 76 -1.52 16.03 -16.24
N LEU A 77 -1.93 16.78 -15.21
CA LEU A 77 -1.60 18.20 -15.06
C LEU A 77 -0.36 18.37 -14.19
N ARG A 78 0.70 18.99 -14.75
CA ARG A 78 1.98 19.19 -14.07
C ARG A 78 1.83 19.74 -12.64
N LEU A 79 1.03 20.79 -12.45
CA LEU A 79 0.86 21.39 -11.12
C LEU A 79 0.21 20.43 -10.12
N SER A 80 -0.89 19.77 -10.52
CA SER A 80 -1.60 18.84 -9.64
C SER A 80 -0.78 17.58 -9.35
N TYR A 81 -0.02 17.09 -10.33
CA TYR A 81 0.93 16.01 -10.14
C TYR A 81 2.10 16.38 -9.21
N THR A 82 2.65 17.60 -9.33
CA THR A 82 3.66 18.10 -8.38
C THR A 82 3.10 18.11 -6.96
N GLN A 83 1.87 18.58 -6.76
CA GLN A 83 1.20 18.55 -5.45
C GLN A 83 1.01 17.11 -4.93
N PHE A 84 0.59 16.17 -5.78
CA PHE A 84 0.51 14.75 -5.45
C PHE A 84 1.84 14.19 -4.94
N LEU A 85 2.96 14.49 -5.63
CA LEU A 85 4.29 14.05 -5.23
C LEU A 85 4.78 14.74 -3.96
N MET A 86 4.50 16.03 -3.77
CA MET A 86 4.81 16.76 -2.54
C MET A 86 4.06 16.18 -1.33
N ALA A 87 2.80 15.75 -1.51
CA ALA A 87 2.05 15.05 -0.47
C ALA A 87 2.74 13.72 -0.09
N HIS A 88 3.20 12.93 -1.06
CA HIS A 88 3.99 11.74 -0.73
C HIS A 88 5.30 12.08 -0.03
N ALA A 89 5.96 13.17 -0.43
CA ALA A 89 7.29 13.51 0.07
C ALA A 89 7.32 13.90 1.55
N ARG A 90 6.23 14.46 2.08
CA ARG A 90 6.13 14.79 3.51
C ARG A 90 6.13 13.56 4.42
N VAL A 91 5.74 12.40 3.90
CA VAL A 91 5.48 11.18 4.70
C VAL A 91 6.48 10.07 4.37
N LEU A 92 6.80 9.89 3.09
CA LEU A 92 7.47 8.70 2.63
C LEU A 92 8.85 8.52 3.29
N GLY A 93 9.75 9.50 3.21
CA GLY A 93 11.09 9.38 3.79
C GLY A 93 11.07 9.08 5.29
N VAL A 94 10.10 9.64 6.01
CA VAL A 94 9.89 9.43 7.45
C VAL A 94 9.46 8.00 7.76
N LEU A 95 8.51 7.44 7.00
CA LEU A 95 8.08 6.06 7.16
C LEU A 95 9.15 5.07 6.71
N GLU A 96 9.85 5.36 5.62
CA GLU A 96 10.94 4.55 5.11
C GLU A 96 12.09 4.45 6.13
N GLY A 97 12.49 5.56 6.74
CA GLY A 97 13.47 5.54 7.83
C GLY A 97 13.01 4.71 9.04
N ALA A 98 11.71 4.69 9.34
CA ALA A 98 11.16 3.98 10.49
C ALA A 98 11.05 2.45 10.31
N VAL A 99 11.11 1.95 9.07
CA VAL A 99 11.05 0.50 8.76
C VAL A 99 12.37 -0.06 8.23
N ALA A 100 13.40 0.80 8.15
CA ALA A 100 14.70 0.41 7.66
C ALA A 100 15.27 -0.74 8.49
N GLY A 101 15.68 -1.82 7.82
CA GLY A 101 16.29 -2.99 8.47
C GLY A 101 15.32 -4.08 8.92
N ILE A 102 13.99 -3.87 8.85
CA ILE A 102 13.01 -4.91 9.18
C ILE A 102 13.05 -6.08 8.19
N TRP A 103 13.26 -5.79 6.90
CA TRP A 103 13.30 -6.80 5.85
C TRP A 103 14.35 -6.42 4.79
N SER A 104 15.42 -7.21 4.67
CA SER A 104 16.60 -6.89 3.84
C SER A 104 16.35 -6.72 2.33
N PRO A 105 15.43 -7.45 1.68
CA PRO A 105 15.10 -7.22 0.27
C PRO A 105 14.46 -5.85 -0.01
N TRP A 106 14.00 -5.15 1.02
CA TRP A 106 13.32 -3.88 0.90
C TRP A 106 14.22 -2.77 0.32
N ARG A 107 13.61 -1.84 -0.41
CA ARG A 107 14.29 -0.71 -1.08
C ARG A 107 13.50 0.57 -0.88
N ALA A 108 14.12 1.60 -0.32
CA ALA A 108 13.53 2.93 -0.21
C ALA A 108 13.22 3.53 -1.60
N ARG A 109 12.09 4.23 -1.72
CA ARG A 109 11.64 4.94 -2.93
C ARG A 109 11.72 6.45 -2.78
N PHE A 110 11.98 6.98 -1.58
CA PHE A 110 12.12 8.41 -1.36
C PHE A 110 13.19 9.07 -2.25
N PRO A 111 14.35 8.45 -2.54
CA PRO A 111 15.31 9.02 -3.50
C PRO A 111 14.74 9.20 -4.91
N LEU A 112 13.88 8.28 -5.36
CA LEU A 112 13.22 8.38 -6.67
C LEU A 112 12.18 9.49 -6.69
N LEU A 113 11.43 9.64 -5.58
CA LEU A 113 10.48 10.73 -5.39
C LEU A 113 11.17 12.10 -5.41
N LYS A 114 12.33 12.22 -4.74
CA LYS A 114 13.16 13.43 -4.79
C LYS A 114 13.63 13.75 -6.20
N ALA A 115 14.05 12.75 -6.97
CA ALA A 115 14.50 12.95 -8.34
C ALA A 115 13.36 13.46 -9.24
N ASP A 116 12.18 12.87 -9.12
CA ASP A 116 11.00 13.32 -9.87
C ASP A 116 10.58 14.74 -9.48
N LEU A 117 10.59 15.08 -8.18
CA LEU A 117 10.30 16.44 -7.71
C LEU A 117 11.34 17.47 -8.17
N ALA A 118 12.63 17.11 -8.18
CA ALA A 118 13.70 17.99 -8.64
C ALA A 118 13.53 18.35 -10.13
N GLU A 119 13.15 17.38 -10.96
CA GLU A 119 12.81 17.60 -12.37
C GLU A 119 11.56 18.48 -12.55
N LEU A 120 10.66 18.45 -11.56
CA LEU A 120 9.51 19.35 -11.50
C LEU A 120 9.85 20.76 -10.98
N GLY A 121 11.09 21.00 -10.57
CA GLY A 121 11.56 22.28 -10.01
C GLY A 121 11.31 22.42 -8.51
N VAL A 122 11.04 21.33 -7.80
CA VAL A 122 10.77 21.30 -6.36
C VAL A 122 11.87 20.53 -5.62
N THR A 123 12.46 21.17 -4.63
CA THR A 123 13.42 20.52 -3.72
C THR A 123 12.72 20.14 -2.43
N VAL A 124 12.90 18.90 -1.99
CA VAL A 124 12.38 18.41 -0.70
C VAL A 124 13.51 17.77 0.12
N SER A 125 13.45 17.98 1.43
CA SER A 125 14.30 17.31 2.42
C SER A 125 13.55 16.16 3.08
N GLU A 126 14.31 15.25 3.69
CA GLU A 126 13.72 14.22 4.54
C GLU A 126 13.13 14.86 5.80
N GLY A 127 11.94 14.41 6.18
CA GLY A 127 11.35 14.76 7.46
C GLY A 127 12.09 14.10 8.62
N LYS A 128 11.85 14.58 9.84
CA LYS A 128 12.41 13.95 11.04
C LYS A 128 11.88 12.51 11.18
N PRO A 129 12.73 11.54 11.55
CA PRO A 129 12.30 10.17 11.82
C PRO A 129 11.17 10.12 12.85
N LEU A 130 10.28 9.14 12.73
CA LEU A 130 9.30 8.87 13.78
C LEU A 130 10.00 8.36 15.05
N PRO A 131 9.41 8.59 16.23
CA PRO A 131 9.84 7.91 17.45
C PRO A 131 9.88 6.40 17.22
N THR A 132 10.90 5.73 17.77
CA THR A 132 11.08 4.27 17.70
C THR A 132 9.78 3.56 18.06
N ARG A 133 9.36 2.64 17.19
CA ARG A 133 8.14 1.83 17.35
C ARG A 133 8.51 0.37 17.64
N SER A 134 7.57 -0.39 18.19
CA SER A 134 7.73 -1.84 18.29
C SER A 134 7.96 -2.44 16.90
N THR A 135 8.74 -3.53 16.85
CA THR A 135 9.02 -4.26 15.60
C THR A 135 7.72 -4.64 14.86
N ALA A 136 6.68 -5.02 15.61
CA ALA A 136 5.34 -5.28 15.09
C ALA A 136 4.75 -4.09 14.33
N ALA A 137 4.77 -2.90 14.93
CA ALA A 137 4.30 -1.68 14.28
C ALA A 137 5.12 -1.33 13.02
N GLN A 138 6.43 -1.62 13.00
CA GLN A 138 7.24 -1.42 11.81
C GLN A 138 6.85 -2.38 10.68
N TRP A 139 6.54 -3.65 10.98
CA TRP A 139 5.96 -4.60 9.99
C TRP A 139 4.61 -4.12 9.44
N GLY A 140 3.76 -3.56 10.30
CA GLY A 140 2.51 -2.93 9.90
C GLY A 140 2.70 -1.75 8.94
N ALA A 141 3.62 -0.84 9.25
CA ALA A 141 3.95 0.28 8.36
C ALA A 141 4.57 -0.21 7.04
N LEU A 142 5.45 -1.22 7.10
CA LEU A 142 6.06 -1.82 5.91
C LEU A 142 5.00 -2.48 5.00
N TYR A 143 3.98 -3.13 5.56
CA TYR A 143 2.83 -3.64 4.80
C TYR A 143 2.15 -2.57 3.96
N VAL A 144 1.94 -1.36 4.52
CA VAL A 144 1.36 -0.23 3.78
C VAL A 144 2.30 0.25 2.67
N LEU A 145 3.60 0.38 2.97
CA LEU A 145 4.59 0.80 1.98
C LEU A 145 4.71 -0.20 0.82
N GLU A 146 4.77 -1.50 1.10
CA GLU A 146 4.80 -2.55 0.07
C GLU A 146 3.50 -2.62 -0.73
N GLY A 147 2.34 -2.41 -0.08
CA GLY A 147 1.06 -2.32 -0.77
C GLY A 147 0.99 -1.14 -1.74
N SER A 148 1.51 0.02 -1.35
CA SER A 148 1.52 1.22 -2.19
C SER A 148 2.36 1.09 -3.47
N ARG A 149 3.31 0.13 -3.55
CA ARG A 149 4.03 -0.18 -4.80
C ARG A 149 3.12 -0.77 -5.87
N LEU A 150 2.11 -1.55 -5.47
CA LEU A 150 1.13 -2.12 -6.41
C LEU A 150 0.22 -1.02 -6.98
N GLY A 151 -0.28 -0.13 -6.13
CA GLY A 151 -1.07 1.03 -6.56
C GLY A 151 -0.25 2.01 -7.41
N GLY A 152 1.01 2.23 -7.06
CA GLY A 152 1.93 3.10 -7.80
C GLY A 152 2.05 2.72 -9.28
N GLY A 153 2.15 1.43 -9.61
CA GLY A 153 2.22 0.96 -11.00
C GLY A 153 0.97 1.31 -11.82
N ILE A 154 -0.21 1.28 -11.20
CA ILE A 154 -1.47 1.69 -11.84
C ILE A 154 -1.47 3.20 -12.07
N LEU A 155 -1.03 3.97 -11.07
CA LEU A 155 -0.96 5.44 -11.18
C LEU A 155 0.08 5.89 -12.20
N ALA A 156 1.20 5.19 -12.34
CA ALA A 156 2.25 5.49 -13.31
C ALA A 156 1.73 5.50 -14.76
N GLY A 157 0.71 4.69 -15.07
CA GLY A 157 0.05 4.67 -16.38
C GLY A 157 -0.89 5.86 -16.64
N ARG A 158 -1.20 6.66 -15.61
CA ARG A 158 -2.06 7.85 -15.68
C ARG A 158 -1.26 9.16 -15.66
N VAL A 159 0.04 9.07 -15.42
CA VAL A 159 0.95 10.24 -15.43
C VAL A 159 1.06 10.76 -16.86
N GLY A 160 0.98 12.09 -17.02
CA GLY A 160 1.13 12.75 -18.32
C GLY A 160 2.44 12.38 -19.03
N PRO A 161 2.48 12.40 -20.38
CA PRO A 161 3.57 11.81 -21.19
C PRO A 161 4.97 12.38 -20.91
N GLU A 162 5.05 13.65 -20.52
CA GLU A 162 6.31 14.37 -20.27
C GLU A 162 6.60 14.57 -18.77
N LEU A 163 5.85 13.90 -17.89
CA LEU A 163 6.02 14.03 -16.44
C LEU A 163 6.88 12.87 -15.88
N PRO A 164 7.79 13.15 -14.94
CA PRO A 164 8.67 12.14 -14.38
C PRO A 164 7.89 11.16 -13.50
N LYS A 165 8.18 9.86 -13.64
CA LYS A 165 7.41 8.79 -12.98
C LYS A 165 8.28 7.69 -12.37
N ARG A 166 9.55 7.97 -12.05
CA ARG A 166 10.48 6.98 -11.47
C ARG A 166 9.94 6.45 -10.15
N TYR A 167 9.36 7.32 -9.32
CA TYR A 167 8.76 6.97 -8.04
C TYR A 167 7.58 6.00 -8.19
N LEU A 168 6.60 6.34 -9.03
CA LEU A 168 5.40 5.53 -9.22
C LEU A 168 5.70 4.23 -9.99
N SER A 169 6.71 4.25 -10.86
CA SER A 169 7.16 3.07 -11.62
C SER A 169 8.05 2.12 -10.80
N ALA A 170 8.46 2.50 -9.59
CA ALA A 170 9.23 1.64 -8.68
C ALA A 170 8.31 0.61 -8.01
N THR A 171 7.80 -0.31 -8.81
CA THR A 171 6.90 -1.40 -8.40
C THR A 171 7.68 -2.62 -7.92
N HIS A 172 6.95 -3.67 -7.52
CA HIS A 172 7.55 -4.97 -7.22
C HIS A 172 8.15 -5.61 -8.47
N GLU A 173 9.34 -6.17 -8.32
CA GLU A 173 9.85 -7.17 -9.26
C GLU A 173 9.01 -8.46 -9.20
N ALA A 174 9.14 -9.31 -10.23
CA ALA A 174 8.41 -10.56 -10.31
C ALA A 174 8.63 -11.42 -9.04
N GLY A 175 7.53 -11.73 -8.34
CA GLY A 175 7.55 -12.55 -7.14
C GLY A 175 7.93 -11.83 -5.83
N SER A 176 8.38 -10.57 -5.87
CA SER A 176 8.79 -9.84 -4.65
C SER A 176 7.63 -9.60 -3.68
N TRP A 177 6.42 -9.36 -4.18
CA TRP A 177 5.23 -9.29 -3.33
C TRP A 177 4.94 -10.59 -2.59
N ARG A 178 5.14 -11.75 -3.24
CA ARG A 178 4.94 -13.05 -2.59
C ARG A 178 5.98 -13.27 -1.50
N LYS A 179 7.26 -12.98 -1.79
CA LYS A 179 8.34 -13.05 -0.79
C LYS A 179 8.08 -12.13 0.41
N PHE A 180 7.56 -10.92 0.17
CA PHE A 180 7.15 -10.02 1.24
C PHE A 180 6.01 -10.61 2.07
N ALA A 181 4.96 -11.13 1.42
CA ALA A 181 3.83 -11.74 2.12
C ALA A 181 4.28 -12.92 3.00
N ASP A 182 5.16 -13.78 2.49
CA ASP A 182 5.70 -14.91 3.25
C ASP A 182 6.53 -14.43 4.45
N ALA A 183 7.35 -13.38 4.29
CA ALA A 183 8.13 -12.79 5.38
C ALA A 183 7.23 -12.14 6.45
N LEU A 184 6.14 -11.47 6.03
CA LEU A 184 5.14 -10.90 6.93
C LEU A 184 4.43 -11.99 7.74
N GLU A 185 4.06 -13.10 7.10
CA GLU A 185 3.44 -14.23 7.82
C GLU A 185 4.42 -14.89 8.79
N GLN A 186 5.70 -15.06 8.41
CA GLN A 186 6.73 -15.58 9.30
C GLN A 186 6.95 -14.67 10.52
N ALA A 187 6.96 -13.35 10.32
CA ALA A 187 7.10 -12.37 11.40
C ALA A 187 5.93 -12.39 12.40
N GLY A 188 4.73 -12.80 11.98
CA GLY A 188 3.52 -12.83 12.83
C GLY A 188 2.98 -14.21 13.18
N GLY A 189 3.65 -15.28 12.75
CA GLY A 189 3.13 -16.65 12.76
C GLY A 189 2.89 -17.23 14.16
N SER A 190 3.80 -16.94 15.09
CA SER A 190 3.73 -17.37 16.50
C SER A 190 3.40 -16.24 17.48
N GLU A 191 3.14 -15.04 16.96
CA GLU A 191 3.06 -13.84 17.78
C GLU A 191 1.69 -13.67 18.47
N SER A 192 1.75 -13.03 19.64
CA SER A 192 0.58 -12.76 20.49
C SER A 192 -0.45 -11.85 19.82
N ASP A 193 -1.65 -11.80 20.39
CA ASP A 193 -2.67 -10.83 19.95
C ASP A 193 -2.24 -9.38 20.17
N SER A 194 -1.45 -9.11 21.21
CA SER A 194 -0.87 -7.77 21.45
C SER A 194 0.12 -7.38 20.35
N TRP A 195 0.96 -8.31 19.89
CA TRP A 195 1.85 -8.06 18.76
C TRP A 195 1.06 -7.76 17.49
N ARG A 196 -0.01 -8.51 17.21
CA ARG A 196 -0.87 -8.28 16.04
C ARG A 196 -1.58 -6.92 16.13
N ALA A 197 -2.03 -6.53 17.33
CA ALA A 197 -2.60 -5.21 17.57
C ALA A 197 -1.59 -4.09 17.29
N ASP A 198 -0.33 -4.25 17.72
CA ASP A 198 0.75 -3.31 17.42
C ASP A 198 1.01 -3.19 15.91
N ALA A 199 1.03 -4.31 15.19
CA ALA A 199 1.17 -4.30 13.72
C ALA A 199 0.00 -3.56 13.04
N ILE A 200 -1.23 -3.80 13.48
CA ILE A 200 -2.39 -3.02 13.01
C ILE A 200 -2.19 -1.53 13.32
N GLY A 201 -1.75 -1.18 14.53
CA GLY A 201 -1.49 0.20 14.93
C GLY A 201 -0.45 0.89 14.04
N GLY A 202 0.63 0.19 13.68
CA GLY A 202 1.64 0.67 12.74
C GLY A 202 1.09 0.93 11.34
N ALA A 203 0.28 0.00 10.81
CA ALA A 203 -0.35 0.16 9.51
C ALA A 203 -1.34 1.34 9.48
N LYS A 204 -2.21 1.45 10.48
CA LYS A 204 -3.18 2.55 10.61
C LYS A 204 -2.49 3.91 10.71
N LEU A 205 -1.42 3.99 11.50
CA LEU A 205 -0.61 5.20 11.59
C LEU A 205 -0.05 5.61 10.23
N ALA A 206 0.49 4.65 9.45
CA ALA A 206 1.02 4.92 8.12
C ALA A 206 -0.07 5.48 7.18
N PHE A 207 -1.25 4.85 7.12
CA PHE A 207 -2.38 5.36 6.34
C PHE A 207 -2.80 6.76 6.77
N ALA A 208 -2.99 6.98 8.08
CA ALA A 208 -3.40 8.28 8.62
C ALA A 208 -2.43 9.41 8.23
N ARG A 209 -1.12 9.14 8.19
CA ARG A 209 -0.12 10.12 7.74
C ARG A 209 -0.25 10.45 6.26
N PHE A 210 -0.49 9.45 5.41
CA PHE A 210 -0.76 9.69 3.98
C PHE A 210 -2.03 10.53 3.79
N THR A 211 -3.14 10.19 4.46
CA THR A 211 -4.40 10.95 4.40
C THR A 211 -4.21 12.40 4.84
N GLN A 212 -3.53 12.61 5.98
CA GLN A 212 -3.23 13.94 6.49
C GLN A 212 -2.42 14.75 5.47
N SER A 213 -1.34 14.17 4.94
CA SER A 213 -0.49 14.89 4.01
C SER A 213 -1.17 15.22 2.67
N ALA A 214 -2.08 14.36 2.22
CA ALA A 214 -2.92 14.69 1.07
C ALA A 214 -3.80 15.89 1.40
N THR A 215 -4.49 15.89 2.54
CA THR A 215 -5.40 16.97 2.97
C THR A 215 -4.71 18.33 3.08
N GLU A 216 -3.49 18.37 3.60
CA GLU A 216 -2.68 19.58 3.81
C GLU A 216 -2.11 20.15 2.51
N THR A 217 -2.10 19.38 1.43
CA THR A 217 -1.59 19.83 0.12
C THR A 217 -2.73 20.39 -0.71
N ARG A 218 -3.07 21.66 -0.53
CA ARG A 218 -4.10 22.35 -1.32
C ARG A 218 -3.46 23.35 -2.26
#